data_AF-A0A9E4XVF6-F1
#
_entry.id   AF-A0A9E4XVF6-F1
#
_cell.length_a   1.000
_cell.length_b   1.000
_cell.length_c   1.000
_cell.angle_alpha   90.00
_cell.angle_beta   90.00
_cell.angle_gamma   90.00
#
_symmetry.space_group_name_H-M   'P 1'
#
loop_
_entity.id
_entity.type
_entity.pdbx_description
1 polymer ?
#
loop_
_entity_poly.entity_id
_entity_poly.type
_entity_poly.pdbx_seq_one_letter_code
_entity_poly.pdbx_strand_id
1 'polypeptide(L)'
;MAREAYRSLYGDLAKLKDDSLLKDPAAGTGDDNEMFQLLLSVSDWVDGYCNRYFYPRTQTLEFDGSGASRFFIPDLISLTALKEDTTDDKTFETTWAATDYWLEPYNTDPTQHWGQPYTSIKVRQHGAKSNFAAGEQHFQVQGVWGYRQFKEDSSTDLNDASMTATKTTVAVDDGTQFNIGQTIMIGNEQMLITGISSNNLTVTRAQNGTTAEAHADNSDVYILRWP
;
A
#
# COMPACT_ATOMS: atom_id res chain seq x y z
N MET A 1 -6.64 -21.81 -13.78
CA MET A 1 -7.25 -20.47 -13.93
C MET A 1 -6.15 -19.43 -14.14
N ALA A 2 -6.41 -18.27 -14.75
CA ALA A 2 -5.39 -17.21 -14.87
C ALA A 2 -5.08 -16.62 -13.48
N ARG A 3 -3.87 -16.07 -13.28
CA ARG A 3 -3.51 -15.36 -12.04
C ARG A 3 -4.28 -14.05 -11.97
N GLU A 4 -5.46 -14.07 -11.37
CA GLU A 4 -6.22 -12.87 -11.03
C GLU A 4 -5.64 -12.26 -9.76
N ALA A 5 -4.72 -11.34 -9.94
CA ALA A 5 -4.01 -10.68 -8.84
C ALA A 5 -4.56 -9.26 -8.71
N TYR A 6 -5.51 -9.07 -7.80
CA TYR A 6 -6.23 -7.80 -7.59
C TYR A 6 -5.82 -7.06 -6.31
N ARG A 7 -4.90 -7.63 -5.52
CA ARG A 7 -4.35 -7.04 -4.29
C ARG A 7 -2.99 -7.62 -3.96
N SER A 8 -2.25 -6.93 -3.08
CA SER A 8 -0.97 -7.40 -2.55
C SER A 8 -1.08 -8.68 -1.72
N LEU A 9 0.02 -9.43 -1.67
CA LEU A 9 0.15 -10.74 -1.04
C LEU A 9 1.13 -10.69 0.14
N TYR A 10 0.86 -11.44 1.20
CA TYR A 10 1.76 -11.54 2.36
C TYR A 10 2.82 -12.64 2.26
N GLY A 11 2.85 -13.36 1.15
CA GLY A 11 3.85 -14.39 0.88
C GLY A 11 4.23 -14.40 -0.59
N ASP A 12 5.43 -14.90 -0.87
CA ASP A 12 5.93 -15.09 -2.21
C ASP A 12 5.83 -16.57 -2.62
N LEU A 13 5.56 -16.81 -3.91
CA LEU A 13 5.34 -18.17 -4.41
C LEU A 13 6.63 -18.99 -4.39
N ALA A 14 7.78 -18.34 -4.59
CA ALA A 14 9.08 -18.98 -4.65
C ALA A 14 9.47 -19.61 -3.30
N LYS A 15 9.22 -18.91 -2.19
CA LYS A 15 9.47 -19.36 -0.82
C LYS A 15 8.45 -20.39 -0.37
N LEU A 16 7.18 -20.27 -0.76
CA LEU A 16 6.18 -21.32 -0.52
C LEU A 16 6.58 -22.63 -1.20
N LYS A 17 7.21 -22.52 -2.37
CA LYS A 17 7.82 -23.65 -3.06
C LYS A 17 9.08 -24.11 -2.33
N ASP A 18 10.05 -23.25 -2.06
CA ASP A 18 11.33 -23.66 -1.47
C ASP A 18 11.21 -24.24 -0.04
N ASP A 19 10.11 -23.97 0.68
CA ASP A 19 9.88 -24.53 2.01
C ASP A 19 9.64 -26.05 1.97
N SER A 20 10.43 -26.77 2.77
CA SER A 20 10.46 -28.23 2.92
C SER A 20 9.12 -28.87 3.34
N LEU A 21 8.10 -28.07 3.67
CA LEU A 21 6.74 -28.51 3.96
C LEU A 21 5.98 -29.01 2.72
N LEU A 22 6.29 -28.50 1.52
CA LEU A 22 5.75 -29.05 0.27
C LEU A 22 6.74 -30.08 -0.27
N LYS A 23 6.39 -31.37 -0.15
CA LYS A 23 7.21 -32.47 -0.64
C LYS A 23 7.20 -32.45 -2.17
N ASP A 24 8.24 -31.85 -2.77
CA ASP A 24 8.48 -31.63 -4.21
C ASP A 24 7.82 -30.36 -4.81
N PRO A 25 8.48 -29.19 -4.70
CA PRO A 25 7.98 -27.92 -5.22
C PRO A 25 8.64 -27.45 -6.52
N ALA A 26 9.70 -28.13 -6.97
CA ALA A 26 10.55 -27.70 -8.08
C ALA A 26 10.30 -28.48 -9.40
N ALA A 27 9.43 -29.49 -9.40
CA ALA A 27 9.25 -30.36 -10.57
C ALA A 27 8.11 -29.96 -11.53
N GLY A 28 7.29 -28.94 -11.23
CA GLY A 28 6.22 -28.52 -12.14
C GLY A 28 5.73 -27.10 -11.97
N THR A 29 5.46 -26.42 -13.08
CA THR A 29 4.74 -25.13 -13.15
C THR A 29 3.23 -25.30 -13.21
N GLY A 30 2.73 -26.53 -13.01
CA GLY A 30 1.33 -26.91 -13.25
C GLY A 30 0.37 -26.29 -12.24
N ASP A 31 0.78 -26.25 -10.96
CA ASP A 31 -0.07 -25.82 -9.83
C ASP A 31 0.23 -24.39 -9.36
N ASP A 32 1.10 -23.68 -10.08
CA ASP A 32 1.57 -22.32 -9.78
C ASP A 32 0.46 -21.29 -9.68
N ASN A 33 -0.64 -21.52 -10.40
CA ASN A 33 -1.78 -20.63 -10.40
C ASN A 33 -2.69 -20.95 -9.21
N GLU A 34 -2.91 -22.21 -8.89
CA GLU A 34 -3.66 -22.69 -7.72
C GLU A 34 -2.98 -22.24 -6.41
N MET A 35 -1.65 -22.41 -6.31
CA MET A 35 -0.87 -21.95 -5.16
C MET A 35 -0.93 -20.43 -4.99
N PHE A 36 -0.89 -19.68 -6.08
CA PHE A 36 -1.05 -18.22 -6.05
C PHE A 36 -2.45 -17.81 -5.54
N GLN A 37 -3.49 -18.52 -5.96
CA GLN A 37 -4.86 -18.28 -5.47
C GLN A 37 -5.01 -18.66 -3.99
N LEU A 38 -4.34 -19.72 -3.53
CA LEU A 38 -4.28 -20.06 -2.11
C LEU A 38 -3.60 -18.95 -1.30
N LEU A 39 -2.45 -18.44 -1.75
CA LEU A 39 -1.77 -17.30 -1.12
C LEU A 39 -2.67 -16.06 -1.03
N LEU A 40 -3.46 -15.78 -2.07
CA LEU A 40 -4.47 -14.72 -2.03
C LEU A 40 -5.51 -14.99 -0.93
N SER A 41 -6.09 -16.19 -0.88
CA SER A 41 -7.11 -16.53 0.10
C SER A 41 -6.61 -16.50 1.55
N VAL A 42 -5.36 -16.94 1.78
CA VAL A 42 -4.72 -16.89 3.10
C VAL A 42 -4.44 -15.44 3.50
N SER A 43 -4.01 -14.61 2.55
CA SER A 43 -3.81 -13.18 2.82
C SER A 43 -5.12 -12.49 3.23
N ASP A 44 -6.25 -12.83 2.60
CA ASP A 44 -7.58 -12.36 3.04
C ASP A 44 -7.95 -12.84 4.42
N TRP A 45 -7.64 -14.10 4.73
CA TRP A 45 -7.94 -14.65 6.03
C TRP A 45 -7.13 -13.95 7.13
N VAL A 46 -5.87 -13.61 6.86
CA VAL A 46 -5.04 -12.80 7.75
C VAL A 46 -5.62 -11.40 7.94
N ASP A 47 -6.01 -10.73 6.84
CA ASP A 47 -6.64 -9.40 6.92
C ASP A 47 -7.92 -9.41 7.77
N GLY A 48 -8.79 -10.40 7.54
CA GLY A 48 -10.03 -10.57 8.28
C GLY A 48 -9.81 -10.97 9.74
N TYR A 49 -8.81 -11.81 10.02
CA TYR A 49 -8.48 -12.24 11.38
C TYR A 49 -7.86 -11.11 12.21
N CYS A 50 -6.95 -10.33 11.61
CA CYS A 50 -6.32 -9.18 12.26
C CYS A 50 -7.19 -7.92 12.25
N ASN A 51 -8.26 -7.90 11.44
CA ASN A 51 -9.08 -6.73 11.15
C ASN A 51 -8.24 -5.50 10.76
N ARG A 52 -7.17 -5.75 10.01
CA ARG A 52 -6.12 -4.79 9.64
C ARG A 52 -5.56 -5.19 8.28
N TYR A 53 -5.08 -4.19 7.55
CA TYR A 53 -4.37 -4.39 6.28
C TYR A 53 -2.91 -4.00 6.46
N PHE A 54 -1.99 -4.90 6.14
CA PHE A 54 -0.56 -4.66 6.33
C PHE A 54 0.09 -3.96 5.14
N TYR A 55 -0.48 -4.10 3.93
CA TYR A 55 -0.02 -3.39 2.74
C TYR A 55 -0.56 -1.94 2.69
N PRO A 56 0.19 -1.00 2.10
CA PRO A 56 -0.20 0.40 1.96
C PRO A 56 -1.26 0.58 0.87
N ARG A 57 -2.34 1.28 1.21
CA ARG A 57 -3.47 1.58 0.33
C ARG A 57 -3.72 3.07 0.26
N THR A 58 -3.68 3.63 -0.94
CA THR A 58 -4.04 5.03 -1.17
C THR A 58 -5.56 5.14 -1.21
N GLN A 59 -6.15 5.76 -0.19
CA GLN A 59 -7.60 5.87 -0.08
C GLN A 59 -8.02 7.14 0.66
N THR A 60 -9.23 7.58 0.32
CA THR A 60 -9.97 8.62 1.05
C THR A 60 -11.02 7.94 1.93
N LEU A 61 -10.95 8.19 3.23
CA LEU A 61 -11.92 7.70 4.21
C LEU A 61 -12.67 8.87 4.84
N GLU A 62 -13.95 8.66 5.09
CA GLU A 62 -14.85 9.62 5.74
C GLU A 62 -15.15 9.16 7.15
N PHE A 63 -15.26 10.11 8.07
CA PHE A 63 -15.38 9.84 9.49
C PHE A 63 -16.30 10.82 10.20
N ASP A 64 -16.96 10.31 11.22
CA ASP A 64 -17.79 11.11 12.11
C ASP A 64 -16.92 12.00 13.01
N GLY A 65 -17.41 13.20 13.24
CA GLY A 65 -16.88 14.15 14.19
C GLY A 65 -17.35 13.86 15.61
N SER A 66 -16.43 13.83 16.58
CA SER A 66 -16.73 13.46 17.97
C SER A 66 -16.87 14.66 18.92
N GLY A 67 -16.54 15.87 18.49
CA GLY A 67 -16.40 17.05 19.37
C GLY A 67 -15.11 17.08 20.20
N ALA A 68 -14.30 16.02 20.15
CA ALA A 68 -13.09 15.86 20.95
C ALA A 68 -11.86 16.51 20.31
N SER A 69 -10.78 16.66 21.07
CA SER A 69 -9.47 17.12 20.57
C SER A 69 -8.61 15.99 19.98
N ARG A 70 -9.04 14.74 20.13
CA ARG A 70 -8.41 13.55 19.56
C ARG A 70 -9.44 12.75 18.79
N PHE A 71 -9.03 12.29 17.63
CA PHE A 71 -9.83 11.54 16.68
C PHE A 71 -9.12 10.21 16.39
N PHE A 72 -9.79 9.09 16.65
CA PHE A 72 -9.23 7.75 16.44
C PHE A 72 -9.49 7.31 15.00
N ILE A 73 -8.45 6.78 14.36
CA ILE A 73 -8.48 6.33 12.97
C ILE A 73 -7.95 4.91 12.84
N PRO A 74 -8.29 4.20 11.76
CA PRO A 74 -7.58 3.02 11.34
C PRO A 74 -6.10 3.31 11.07
N ASP A 75 -5.33 2.25 10.85
CA ASP A 75 -3.89 2.33 10.61
C ASP A 75 -3.56 3.23 9.41
N LEU A 76 -2.87 4.33 9.68
CA LEU A 76 -2.46 5.34 8.71
C LEU A 76 -0.95 5.42 8.62
N ILE A 77 -0.41 5.45 7.40
CA ILE A 77 1.02 5.55 7.12
C ILE A 77 1.39 7.02 6.87
N SER A 78 0.59 7.71 6.04
CA SER A 78 0.82 9.12 5.75
C SER A 78 -0.49 9.83 5.45
N LEU A 79 -0.64 11.04 5.99
CA LEU A 79 -1.79 11.90 5.71
C LEU A 79 -1.45 12.87 4.57
N THR A 80 -2.26 12.86 3.51
CA THR A 80 -2.13 13.77 2.37
C THR A 80 -3.01 15.01 2.56
N ALA A 81 -4.26 14.80 2.99
CA ALA A 81 -5.18 15.90 3.28
C ALA A 81 -6.16 15.51 4.39
N LEU A 82 -6.44 16.45 5.30
CA LEU A 82 -7.52 16.39 6.25
C LEU A 82 -8.49 17.51 5.90
N LYS A 83 -9.74 17.15 5.64
CA LYS A 83 -10.80 18.10 5.30
C LYS A 83 -11.96 17.96 6.25
N GLU A 84 -12.63 19.07 6.46
CA GLU A 84 -13.81 19.22 7.30
C GLU A 84 -14.95 19.73 6.43
N ASP A 85 -16.10 19.07 6.55
CA ASP A 85 -17.37 19.55 6.02
C ASP A 85 -17.96 20.55 7.01
N THR A 86 -18.09 21.81 6.63
CA THR A 86 -18.62 22.84 7.54
C THR A 86 -20.10 23.13 7.34
N THR A 87 -20.69 22.60 6.27
CA THR A 87 -22.06 22.90 5.86
C THR A 87 -22.98 21.67 5.90
N ASP A 88 -22.44 20.49 6.20
CA ASP A 88 -23.13 19.20 6.28
C ASP A 88 -23.74 18.77 4.92
N ASP A 89 -23.04 19.12 3.83
CA ASP A 89 -23.46 18.87 2.44
C ASP A 89 -22.54 17.87 1.69
N LYS A 90 -21.53 17.34 2.39
CA LYS A 90 -20.49 16.41 1.92
C LYS A 90 -19.54 16.98 0.88
N THR A 91 -19.41 18.30 0.79
CA THR A 91 -18.47 18.94 -0.15
C THR A 91 -17.08 19.21 0.44
N PHE A 92 -16.89 19.02 1.75
CA PHE A 92 -15.59 19.04 2.45
C PHE A 92 -14.70 20.23 2.06
N GLU A 93 -15.20 21.43 2.30
CA GLU A 93 -14.67 22.67 1.76
C GLU A 93 -13.44 23.16 2.53
N THR A 94 -13.38 22.85 3.82
CA THR A 94 -12.32 23.35 4.69
C THR A 94 -11.18 22.34 4.77
N THR A 95 -10.01 22.69 4.22
CA THR A 95 -8.79 21.88 4.36
C THR A 95 -7.99 22.35 5.58
N TRP A 96 -7.67 21.42 6.47
CA TRP A 96 -6.83 21.68 7.65
C TRP A 96 -5.35 21.74 7.27
N ALA A 97 -4.60 22.70 7.83
CA ALA A 97 -3.17 22.79 7.60
C ALA A 97 -2.40 21.76 8.45
N ALA A 98 -1.23 21.33 7.99
CA ALA A 98 -0.35 20.44 8.76
C ALA A 98 0.08 21.01 10.13
N THR A 99 -0.03 22.33 10.33
CA THR A 99 0.22 22.99 11.62
C THR A 99 -0.93 22.86 12.62
N ASP A 100 -2.12 22.44 12.16
CA ASP A 100 -3.34 22.37 12.98
C ASP A 100 -3.50 21.05 13.72
N TYR A 101 -2.80 19.99 13.28
CA TYR A 101 -2.91 18.66 13.84
C TYR A 101 -1.54 17.99 14.02
N TRP A 102 -1.52 16.96 14.85
CA TRP A 102 -0.41 16.03 15.02
C TRP A 102 -0.94 14.62 14.80
N LEU A 103 -0.13 13.78 14.14
CA LEU A 103 -0.40 12.36 14.07
C LEU A 103 0.18 11.67 15.30
N GLU A 104 -0.58 10.73 15.85
CA GLU A 104 -0.23 9.93 17.03
C GLU A 104 -0.35 8.43 16.68
N PRO A 105 0.49 7.54 17.24
CA PRO A 105 1.57 7.83 18.19
C PRO A 105 2.70 8.68 17.58
N TYR A 106 3.52 9.32 18.41
CA TYR A 106 4.67 10.08 17.95
C TYR A 106 5.84 9.15 17.62
N ASN A 107 6.71 9.54 16.68
CA ASN A 107 7.94 8.81 16.31
C ASN A 107 7.68 7.37 15.84
N THR A 108 6.64 7.17 15.06
CA THR A 108 6.24 5.84 14.59
C THR A 108 6.94 5.41 13.32
N ASP A 109 7.47 6.36 12.53
CA ASP A 109 8.24 6.15 11.30
C ASP A 109 7.72 4.99 10.42
N PRO A 110 6.45 5.05 9.94
CA PRO A 110 5.79 3.94 9.25
C PRO A 110 6.42 3.55 7.90
N THR A 111 7.46 4.27 7.45
CA THR A 111 8.25 3.92 6.26
C THR A 111 9.46 3.05 6.58
N GLN A 112 9.76 2.82 7.87
CA GLN A 112 10.88 1.99 8.32
C GLN A 112 10.41 0.57 8.65
N HIS A 113 11.33 -0.40 8.61
CA HIS A 113 11.01 -1.81 8.90
C HIS A 113 10.67 -2.08 10.37
N TRP A 114 11.05 -1.19 11.30
CA TRP A 114 10.62 -1.23 12.70
C TRP A 114 9.45 -0.29 12.98
N GLY A 115 8.96 0.41 11.94
CA GLY A 115 7.90 1.39 12.07
C GLY A 115 6.54 0.80 12.37
N GLN A 116 5.65 1.63 12.87
CA GLN A 116 4.26 1.31 13.18
C GLN A 116 3.33 2.39 12.60
N PRO A 117 2.03 2.13 12.42
CA PRO A 117 1.12 3.12 11.85
C PRO A 117 0.74 4.20 12.88
N TYR A 118 0.27 5.33 12.37
CA TYR A 118 -0.52 6.30 13.13
C TYR A 118 -1.94 5.75 13.33
N THR A 119 -2.48 5.91 14.52
CA THR A 119 -3.82 5.40 14.91
C THR A 119 -4.74 6.50 15.43
N SER A 120 -4.25 7.73 15.53
CA SER A 120 -5.07 8.88 15.92
C SER A 120 -4.52 10.18 15.37
N ILE A 121 -5.42 11.13 15.16
CA ILE A 121 -5.11 12.51 14.81
C ILE A 121 -5.51 13.38 16.00
N LYS A 122 -4.62 14.26 16.43
CA LYS A 122 -4.84 15.16 17.56
C LYS A 122 -4.73 16.60 17.14
N VAL A 123 -5.67 17.43 17.59
CA VAL A 123 -5.63 18.88 17.35
C VAL A 123 -4.46 19.50 18.10
N ARG A 124 -3.73 20.39 17.44
CA ARG A 124 -2.61 21.11 18.05
C ARG A 124 -3.12 22.26 18.91
N GLN A 125 -2.61 22.40 20.13
CA GLN A 125 -2.97 23.51 21.02
C GLN A 125 -2.63 24.89 20.43
N HIS A 126 -1.60 24.98 19.60
CA HIS A 126 -1.18 26.19 18.89
C HIS A 126 -1.62 26.21 17.42
N GLY A 127 -2.55 25.35 17.02
CA GLY A 127 -3.16 25.36 15.69
C GLY A 127 -4.29 26.38 15.59
N ALA A 128 -4.83 26.56 14.39
CA ALA A 128 -6.03 27.38 14.16
C ALA A 128 -7.33 26.67 14.57
N LYS A 129 -7.26 25.35 14.81
CA LYS A 129 -8.38 24.49 15.18
C LYS A 129 -8.32 24.13 16.66
N SER A 130 -9.47 23.98 17.30
CA SER A 130 -9.59 23.70 18.75
C SER A 130 -10.12 22.30 19.06
N ASN A 131 -10.93 21.73 18.19
CA ASN A 131 -11.49 20.39 18.29
C ASN A 131 -11.88 19.84 16.90
N PHE A 132 -12.19 18.55 16.84
CA PHE A 132 -12.91 17.96 15.72
C PHE A 132 -14.40 18.19 15.95
N ALA A 133 -15.02 19.12 15.22
CA ALA A 133 -16.45 19.43 15.33
C ALA A 133 -17.32 18.17 15.28
N ALA A 134 -18.41 18.12 16.05
CA ALA A 134 -19.29 16.96 16.07
C ALA A 134 -20.22 16.94 14.85
N GLY A 135 -20.40 15.79 14.21
CA GLY A 135 -21.23 15.64 13.02
C GLY A 135 -21.06 14.27 12.37
N GLU A 136 -22.02 13.86 11.54
CA GLU A 136 -21.94 12.60 10.79
C GLU A 136 -21.08 12.80 9.55
N GLN A 137 -20.11 11.91 9.29
CA GLN A 137 -19.19 12.00 8.14
C GLN A 137 -18.54 13.37 7.96
N HIS A 138 -18.31 14.07 9.06
CA HIS A 138 -17.86 15.46 9.13
C HIS A 138 -16.41 15.68 8.65
N PHE A 139 -15.61 14.61 8.63
CA PHE A 139 -14.20 14.67 8.25
C PHE A 139 -13.87 13.71 7.12
N GLN A 140 -13.06 14.20 6.17
CA GLN A 140 -12.48 13.40 5.11
C GLN A 140 -10.97 13.37 5.27
N VAL A 141 -10.41 12.17 5.40
CA VAL A 141 -8.97 11.93 5.51
C VAL A 141 -8.49 11.21 4.26
N GLN A 142 -7.64 11.89 3.51
CA GLN A 142 -6.98 11.37 2.32
C GLN A 142 -5.56 11.00 2.69
N GLY A 143 -5.13 9.78 2.35
CA GLY A 143 -3.80 9.34 2.71
C GLY A 143 -3.49 7.92 2.26
N VAL A 144 -2.35 7.44 2.75
CA VAL A 144 -1.94 6.05 2.61
C VAL A 144 -2.25 5.33 3.92
N TRP A 145 -3.11 4.32 3.85
CA TRP A 145 -3.59 3.51 4.96
C TRP A 145 -2.94 2.13 4.96
N GLY A 146 -2.73 1.54 6.13
CA GLY A 146 -2.11 0.24 6.30
C GLY A 146 -1.11 0.25 7.43
N TYR A 147 -0.47 -0.89 7.68
CA TYR A 147 0.45 -1.01 8.81
C TYR A 147 1.77 -0.26 8.59
N ARG A 148 2.40 -0.43 7.43
CA ARG A 148 3.66 0.25 7.08
C ARG A 148 3.89 0.29 5.56
N GLN A 149 4.72 1.21 5.10
CA GLN A 149 5.24 1.25 3.73
C GLN A 149 6.77 1.17 3.76
N PHE A 150 7.29 0.03 4.20
CA PHE A 150 8.72 -0.23 4.14
C PHE A 150 9.10 -0.60 2.71
N LYS A 151 10.01 0.20 2.14
CA LYS A 151 10.56 0.03 0.79
C LYS A 151 11.96 -0.53 0.92
N GLU A 152 12.16 -1.73 0.39
CA GLU A 152 13.48 -2.28 0.17
C GLU A 152 13.92 -1.89 -1.23
N ASP A 153 15.11 -1.31 -1.36
CA ASP A 153 15.72 -1.04 -2.66
C ASP A 153 16.01 -2.39 -3.36
N SER A 154 15.53 -2.54 -4.60
CA SER A 154 15.76 -3.77 -5.35
C SER A 154 17.19 -3.86 -5.90
N SER A 155 17.99 -2.79 -5.82
CA SER A 155 19.33 -2.66 -6.40
C SER A 155 19.38 -2.75 -7.93
N THR A 156 18.22 -2.67 -8.58
CA THR A 156 18.05 -2.60 -10.03
C THR A 156 17.05 -1.49 -10.37
N ASP A 157 17.22 -0.91 -11.55
CA ASP A 157 16.36 0.15 -12.03
C ASP A 157 15.47 -0.34 -13.18
N LEU A 158 14.49 0.49 -13.51
CA LEU A 158 13.69 0.33 -14.72
C LEU A 158 14.58 0.49 -15.97
N ASN A 159 14.49 -0.46 -16.90
CA ASN A 159 15.20 -0.46 -18.18
C ASN A 159 14.21 -0.45 -19.35
N ASP A 160 13.50 0.68 -19.49
CA ASP A 160 12.62 0.93 -20.63
C ASP A 160 12.46 2.44 -20.83
N ALA A 161 13.03 2.92 -21.93
CA ALA A 161 12.99 4.29 -22.39
C ALA A 161 11.57 4.87 -22.59
N SER A 162 10.53 4.04 -22.55
CA SER A 162 9.14 4.43 -22.82
C SER A 162 8.15 3.62 -21.99
N MET A 163 8.29 3.57 -20.66
CA MET A 163 7.23 3.02 -19.80
C MET A 163 6.01 3.93 -19.76
N THR A 164 4.91 3.46 -20.35
CA THR A 164 3.61 4.15 -20.30
C THR A 164 2.69 3.55 -19.24
N ALA A 165 1.62 4.26 -18.88
CA ALA A 165 0.60 3.80 -17.93
C ALA A 165 -0.16 2.53 -18.39
N THR A 166 -0.05 2.12 -19.66
CA THR A 166 -0.76 0.96 -20.21
C THR A 166 0.11 -0.28 -20.39
N LYS A 167 1.45 -0.14 -20.32
CA LYS A 167 2.37 -1.29 -20.44
C LYS A 167 2.28 -2.15 -19.19
N THR A 168 1.98 -3.44 -19.33
CA THR A 168 1.92 -4.42 -18.23
C THR A 168 3.18 -5.27 -18.10
N THR A 169 4.16 -5.07 -18.97
CA THR A 169 5.51 -5.63 -18.85
C THR A 169 6.44 -4.53 -18.37
N VAL A 170 7.07 -4.73 -17.22
CA VAL A 170 8.08 -3.86 -16.60
C VAL A 170 9.45 -4.47 -16.87
N ALA A 171 10.25 -3.87 -17.75
CA ALA A 171 11.62 -4.30 -18.00
C ALA A 171 12.56 -3.67 -16.96
N VAL A 172 13.41 -4.48 -16.34
CA VAL A 172 14.39 -4.06 -15.33
C VAL A 172 15.80 -4.47 -15.77
N ASP A 173 16.83 -3.92 -15.14
CA ASP A 173 18.22 -4.34 -15.44
C ASP A 173 18.53 -5.76 -14.95
N ASP A 174 17.97 -6.18 -13.81
CA ASP A 174 18.13 -7.52 -13.25
C ASP A 174 16.80 -8.09 -12.72
N GLY A 175 16.20 -9.01 -13.49
CA GLY A 175 14.97 -9.69 -13.09
C GLY A 175 15.14 -10.70 -11.96
N THR A 176 16.38 -11.09 -11.62
CA THR A 176 16.65 -12.11 -10.59
C THR A 176 16.44 -11.61 -9.16
N GLN A 177 16.33 -10.28 -8.97
CA GLN A 177 16.03 -9.66 -7.68
C GLN A 177 14.57 -9.82 -7.24
N PHE A 178 13.70 -10.30 -8.15
CA PHE A 178 12.26 -10.33 -7.94
C PHE A 178 11.69 -11.75 -7.92
N ASN A 179 10.58 -11.89 -7.22
CA ASN A 179 9.78 -13.10 -7.16
C ASN A 179 8.32 -12.80 -7.52
N ILE A 180 7.68 -13.79 -8.14
CA ILE A 180 6.24 -13.74 -8.43
C ILE A 180 5.45 -13.63 -7.12
N GLY A 181 4.49 -12.71 -7.09
CA GLY A 181 3.67 -12.39 -5.92
C GLY A 181 4.19 -11.21 -5.10
N GLN A 182 5.38 -10.69 -5.38
CA GLN A 182 5.86 -9.46 -4.77
C GLN A 182 5.16 -8.24 -5.35
N THR A 183 4.90 -7.26 -4.48
CA THR A 183 4.48 -5.92 -4.89
C THR A 183 5.71 -5.03 -4.99
N ILE A 184 5.91 -4.44 -6.16
CA ILE A 184 6.93 -3.43 -6.41
C ILE A 184 6.32 -2.04 -6.42
N MET A 185 7.17 -1.03 -6.23
CA MET A 185 6.80 0.38 -6.27
C MET A 185 7.79 1.17 -7.13
N ILE A 186 7.28 1.93 -8.09
CA ILE A 186 8.04 2.90 -8.89
C ILE A 186 7.34 4.24 -8.75
N GLY A 187 8.08 5.28 -8.31
CA GLY A 187 7.46 6.54 -7.91
C GLY A 187 6.40 6.32 -6.81
N ASN A 188 5.13 6.61 -7.12
CA ASN A 188 3.98 6.37 -6.23
C ASN A 188 3.10 5.18 -6.65
N GLU A 189 3.40 4.52 -7.77
CA GLU A 189 2.60 3.42 -8.29
C GLU A 189 3.01 2.10 -7.64
N GLN A 190 2.01 1.34 -7.18
CA GLN A 190 2.20 -0.04 -6.72
C GLN A 190 1.79 -1.02 -7.80
N MET A 191 2.63 -2.01 -8.06
CA MET A 191 2.41 -3.03 -9.09
C MET A 191 2.70 -4.42 -8.54
N LEU A 192 1.85 -5.39 -8.84
CA LEU A 192 2.00 -6.76 -8.36
C LEU A 192 2.58 -7.65 -9.46
N ILE A 193 3.69 -8.33 -9.18
CA ILE A 193 4.35 -9.22 -10.14
C ILE A 193 3.54 -10.52 -10.26
N THR A 194 3.04 -10.79 -11.47
CA THR A 194 2.28 -12.00 -11.81
C THR A 194 3.07 -12.98 -12.67
N GLY A 195 4.18 -12.56 -13.24
CA GLY A 195 5.08 -13.40 -14.03
C GLY A 195 6.46 -12.78 -14.19
N ILE A 196 7.48 -13.59 -14.39
CA ILE A 196 8.86 -13.15 -14.66
C ILE A 196 9.39 -13.98 -15.81
N SER A 197 9.99 -13.31 -16.79
CA SER A 197 10.69 -13.95 -17.91
C SER A 197 12.00 -13.20 -18.14
N SER A 198 13.11 -13.77 -17.67
CA SER A 198 14.39 -13.05 -17.59
C SER A 198 14.18 -11.71 -16.86
N ASN A 199 14.59 -10.61 -17.48
CA ASN A 199 14.48 -9.24 -16.97
C ASN A 199 13.11 -8.56 -17.19
N ASN A 200 12.11 -9.30 -17.69
CA ASN A 200 10.77 -8.77 -17.93
C ASN A 200 9.79 -9.25 -16.85
N LEU A 201 9.31 -8.32 -16.05
CA LEU A 201 8.28 -8.54 -15.03
C LEU A 201 6.91 -8.31 -15.66
N THR A 202 6.05 -9.32 -15.67
CA THR A 202 4.62 -9.13 -15.96
C THR A 202 3.92 -8.69 -14.69
N VAL A 203 3.21 -7.56 -14.73
CA VAL A 203 2.59 -6.96 -13.55
C VAL A 203 1.11 -6.64 -13.73
N THR A 204 0.37 -6.69 -12.63
CA THR A 204 -0.90 -5.97 -12.51
C THR A 204 -0.61 -4.59 -11.92
N ARG A 205 -1.03 -3.54 -12.63
CA ARG A 205 -0.76 -2.13 -12.28
C ARG A 205 -1.82 -1.52 -11.39
N ALA A 206 -1.60 -0.28 -10.97
CA ALA A 206 -2.56 0.53 -10.20
C ALA A 206 -3.10 -0.21 -8.97
N GLN A 207 -2.23 -0.93 -8.26
CA GLN A 207 -2.64 -1.72 -7.09
C GLN A 207 -2.89 -0.82 -5.89
N ASN A 208 -3.74 -1.31 -4.98
CA ASN A 208 -3.97 -0.69 -3.67
C ASN A 208 -4.40 0.79 -3.73
N GLY A 209 -5.18 1.17 -4.74
CA GLY A 209 -5.67 2.54 -4.93
C GLY A 209 -4.65 3.52 -5.53
N THR A 210 -3.49 3.04 -5.97
CA THR A 210 -2.56 3.84 -6.78
C THR A 210 -3.05 3.99 -8.22
N THR A 211 -2.52 4.97 -8.94
CA THR A 211 -2.85 5.20 -10.37
C THR A 211 -1.70 4.72 -11.23
N ALA A 212 -2.00 4.13 -12.40
CA ALA A 212 -0.97 3.76 -13.35
C ALA A 212 -0.37 5.01 -14.01
N GLU A 213 0.95 5.15 -13.94
CA GLU A 213 1.67 6.33 -14.43
C GLU A 213 2.75 5.94 -15.45
N ALA A 214 3.18 6.92 -16.24
CA ALA A 214 4.38 6.77 -17.06
C ALA A 214 5.61 6.92 -16.15
N HIS A 215 6.60 6.05 -16.34
CA HIS A 215 7.85 6.07 -15.58
C HIS A 215 9.02 6.31 -16.52
N ALA A 216 10.01 7.06 -16.05
CA ALA A 216 11.22 7.32 -16.84
C ALA A 216 12.19 6.15 -16.71
N ASP A 217 12.98 5.93 -17.76
CA ASP A 217 14.12 5.02 -17.70
C ASP A 217 15.02 5.33 -16.51
N ASN A 218 15.65 4.31 -15.94
CA ASN A 218 16.50 4.42 -14.75
C ASN A 218 15.77 4.94 -13.50
N SER A 219 14.43 4.83 -13.45
CA SER A 219 13.69 5.05 -12.19
C SER A 219 13.95 3.88 -11.24
N ASP A 220 14.26 4.19 -9.99
CA ASP A 220 14.42 3.21 -8.93
C ASP A 220 13.20 2.29 -8.82
N VAL A 221 13.46 0.99 -8.67
CA VAL A 221 12.43 -0.01 -8.38
C VAL A 221 12.57 -0.47 -6.94
N TYR A 222 11.49 -0.34 -6.17
CA TYR A 222 11.46 -0.77 -4.77
C TYR A 222 10.60 -2.03 -4.61
N ILE A 223 10.98 -2.92 -3.71
CA ILE A 223 10.14 -4.04 -3.24
C ILE A 223 9.45 -3.61 -1.96
N LEU A 224 8.12 -3.72 -1.91
CA LEU A 224 7.38 -3.44 -0.69
C LEU A 224 7.39 -4.64 0.25
N ARG A 225 7.73 -4.38 1.52
CA ARG A 225 7.87 -5.40 2.56
C ARG A 225 6.94 -5.12 3.73
N TRP A 226 6.08 -6.09 4.00
CA TRP A 226 5.16 -6.09 5.14
C TRP A 226 5.79 -6.81 6.35
N PRO A 227 5.27 -6.60 7.57
CA PRO A 227 5.72 -7.29 8.78
C PRO A 227 5.58 -8.81 8.72
#